data_AF-A0A4Y1X3N7-F1
#
_entry.id   AF-A0A4Y1X3N7-F1
#
_cell.length_a   1.000
_cell.length_b   1.000
_cell.length_c   1.000
_cell.angle_alpha   90.00
_cell.angle_beta   90.00
_cell.angle_gamma   90.00
#
_symmetry.space_group_name_H-M   'P 1'
#
loop_
_entity.id
_entity.type
_entity.pdbx_description
1 polymer ?
#
loop_
_entity_poly.entity_id
_entity_poly.type
_entity_poly.pdbx_seq_one_letter_code
_entity_poly.pdbx_strand_id
1 'polypeptide(L)'
;MIMKIVFYGIPEEEVRRLAGRYGFGLCRSFGEFVAGGGRKMLLQPLLRTDGERLDFFGRMARYGASVDAVVVSCADDFSAVHYCSQPGRFFSVSGEAGEEALEYELTRIVETRLGLVCAHEGVEP
;
A
#
# COMPACT_ATOMS: atom_id res chain seq x y z
N MET A 1 -15.37 6.22 -7.53
CA MET A 1 -14.59 5.00 -7.21
C MET A 1 -13.92 5.20 -5.87
N ILE A 2 -14.08 4.26 -4.94
CA ILE A 2 -13.40 4.25 -3.64
C ILE A 2 -12.23 3.28 -3.79
N MET A 3 -11.02 3.70 -3.40
CA MET A 3 -9.81 2.88 -3.48
C MET A 3 -8.88 3.30 -2.34
N LYS A 4 -8.43 2.35 -1.53
CA LYS A 4 -7.64 2.60 -0.33
C LYS A 4 -6.39 1.74 -0.32
N ILE A 5 -5.25 2.39 -0.42
CA ILE A 5 -3.94 1.71 -0.48
C ILE A 5 -3.11 2.13 0.74
N VAL A 6 -2.50 1.16 1.41
CA VAL A 6 -1.55 1.41 2.51
C VAL A 6 -0.14 1.22 1.97
N PHE A 7 0.74 2.20 2.18
CA PHE A 7 2.16 2.11 1.88
C PHE A 7 2.94 2.06 3.19
N TYR A 8 3.62 0.95 3.44
CA TYR A 8 4.38 0.69 4.66
C TYR A 8 5.88 0.74 4.38
N GLY A 9 6.58 1.66 5.03
CA GLY A 9 8.03 1.80 4.88
C GLY A 9 8.49 2.27 3.50
N ILE A 10 7.58 2.80 2.68
CA ILE A 10 7.90 3.43 1.38
C ILE A 10 8.28 4.90 1.62
N PRO A 11 9.28 5.46 0.91
CA PRO A 11 9.60 6.88 1.00
C PRO A 11 8.39 7.76 0.68
N GLU A 12 8.16 8.81 1.49
CA GLU A 12 6.99 9.68 1.31
C GLU A 12 6.96 10.35 -0.07
N GLU A 13 8.12 10.70 -0.61
CA GLU A 13 8.22 11.38 -1.91
C GLU A 13 7.62 10.54 -3.03
N GLU A 14 7.90 9.23 -3.06
CA GLU A 14 7.34 8.29 -4.03
C GLU A 14 5.82 8.19 -3.91
N VAL A 15 5.32 8.01 -2.69
CA VAL A 15 3.88 7.91 -2.45
C VAL A 15 3.18 9.23 -2.81
N ARG A 16 3.80 10.38 -2.54
CA ARG A 16 3.27 11.70 -2.89
C ARG A 16 3.20 11.90 -4.40
N ARG A 17 4.23 11.49 -5.15
CA ARG A 17 4.26 11.54 -6.62
C ARG A 17 3.14 10.68 -7.21
N LEU A 18 2.98 9.45 -6.72
CA LEU A 18 1.88 8.56 -7.14
C LEU A 18 0.51 9.14 -6.81
N ALA A 19 0.35 9.69 -5.61
CA ALA A 19 -0.91 10.30 -5.19
C ALA A 19 -1.31 11.45 -6.11
N GLY A 20 -0.36 12.34 -6.44
CA GLY A 20 -0.56 13.42 -7.41
C GLY A 20 -0.90 12.91 -8.81
N ARG A 21 -0.13 11.92 -9.31
CA ARG A 21 -0.28 11.36 -10.66
C ARG A 21 -1.65 10.70 -10.89
N TYR A 22 -2.18 9.99 -9.89
CA TYR A 22 -3.43 9.22 -10.03
C TYR A 22 -4.63 9.80 -9.27
N GLY A 23 -4.48 10.99 -8.69
CA GLY A 23 -5.56 11.71 -8.00
C GLY A 23 -6.00 11.06 -6.68
N PHE A 24 -5.06 10.55 -5.89
CA PHE A 24 -5.33 10.05 -4.54
C PHE A 24 -5.12 11.16 -3.51
N GLY A 25 -5.94 11.17 -2.46
CA GLY A 25 -5.64 11.92 -1.24
C GLY A 25 -4.57 11.20 -0.42
N LEU A 26 -3.47 11.88 -0.09
CA LEU A 26 -2.44 11.36 0.79
C LEU A 26 -2.84 11.57 2.26
N CYS A 27 -2.98 10.48 3.01
CA CYS A 27 -3.33 10.45 4.42
C CYS A 27 -2.10 10.11 5.26
N ARG A 28 -1.98 10.75 6.42
CA ARG A 28 -0.92 10.44 7.41
C ARG A 28 -1.45 9.76 8.66
N SER A 29 -2.77 9.61 8.76
CA SER A 29 -3.42 8.91 9.85
C SER A 29 -4.49 7.96 9.35
N PHE A 30 -4.73 6.89 10.11
CA PHE A 30 -5.83 5.97 9.83
C PHE A 30 -7.19 6.67 9.88
N GLY A 31 -7.38 7.66 10.76
CA GLY A 31 -8.62 8.43 10.85
C GLY A 31 -8.98 9.10 9.53
N GLU A 32 -8.03 9.81 8.93
CA GLU A 32 -8.18 10.42 7.61
C GLU A 32 -8.42 9.37 6.52
N PHE A 33 -7.69 8.26 6.59
CA PHE A 33 -7.75 7.19 5.59
C PHE A 33 -9.09 6.45 5.60
N VAL A 34 -9.66 6.21 6.77
CA VAL A 34 -10.95 5.52 6.90
C VAL A 34 -12.14 6.46 6.66
N ALA A 35 -12.02 7.73 7.01
CA ALA A 35 -13.09 8.72 6.85
C ALA A 35 -13.47 8.96 5.37
N GLY A 36 -14.73 9.32 5.10
CA GLY A 36 -15.18 9.82 3.79
C GLY A 36 -15.12 8.83 2.62
N GLY A 37 -15.18 9.35 1.39
CA GLY A 37 -15.10 8.60 0.13
C GLY A 37 -13.88 8.99 -0.72
N GLY A 38 -13.77 8.39 -1.91
CA GLY A 38 -12.70 8.68 -2.88
C GLY A 38 -11.49 7.76 -2.80
N ARG A 39 -10.43 8.14 -3.53
CA ARG A 39 -9.16 7.41 -3.61
C ARG A 39 -8.20 7.94 -2.54
N LYS A 40 -7.65 7.05 -1.70
CA LYS A 40 -6.78 7.41 -0.58
C LYS A 40 -5.55 6.53 -0.49
N MET A 41 -4.42 7.14 -0.16
CA MET A 41 -3.16 6.47 0.12
C MET A 41 -2.74 6.80 1.54
N LEU A 42 -2.57 5.80 2.39
CA LEU A 42 -2.03 5.98 3.73
C LEU A 42 -0.51 5.79 3.69
N LEU A 43 0.23 6.79 4.16
CA LEU A 43 1.64 6.65 4.47
C LEU A 43 1.80 6.11 5.89
N GLN A 44 2.26 4.87 6.01
CA GLN A 44 2.56 4.23 7.28
C GLN A 44 4.09 4.12 7.44
N PRO A 45 4.71 4.86 8.38
CA PRO A 45 6.13 4.69 8.68
C PRO A 45 6.43 3.32 9.27
N LEU A 46 7.71 2.93 9.21
CA LEU A 46 8.22 1.72 9.88
C LEU A 46 7.95 1.80 11.39
N LEU A 47 7.27 0.78 11.91
CA LEU A 47 6.96 0.64 13.32
C LEU A 47 8.23 0.15 14.05
N ARG A 48 8.56 0.76 15.20
CA ARG A 48 9.80 0.46 15.93
C ARG A 48 9.54 -0.30 17.22
N THR A 49 8.34 -0.16 17.78
CA THR A 49 7.96 -0.75 19.07
C THR A 49 6.81 -1.75 18.92
N ASP A 50 6.71 -2.68 19.86
CA ASP A 50 5.61 -3.66 19.86
C ASP A 50 4.23 -3.03 20.08
N GLY A 51 4.18 -1.92 20.82
CA GLY A 51 2.94 -1.14 20.98
C GLY A 51 2.45 -0.54 19.67
N GLU A 52 3.35 0.01 18.86
CA GLU A 52 3.04 0.53 17.51
C GLU A 52 2.59 -0.58 16.56
N ARG A 53 3.25 -1.75 16.61
CA ARG A 53 2.84 -2.95 15.88
C ARG A 53 1.43 -3.37 16.26
N LEU A 54 1.14 -3.50 17.56
CA LEU A 54 -0.17 -3.91 18.08
C LEU A 54 -1.30 -2.94 17.71
N ASP A 55 -1.05 -1.63 17.77
CA ASP A 55 -2.02 -0.62 17.33
C ASP A 55 -2.29 -0.72 15.82
N PHE A 56 -1.25 -0.89 14.99
CA PHE A 56 -1.42 -1.10 13.56
C PHE A 56 -2.22 -2.37 13.26
N PHE A 57 -1.91 -3.49 13.93
CA PHE A 57 -2.67 -4.72 13.85
C PHE A 57 -4.15 -4.51 14.20
N GLY A 58 -4.45 -3.83 15.31
CA GLY A 58 -5.82 -3.55 15.72
C GLY A 58 -6.58 -2.73 14.67
N ARG A 59 -5.91 -1.76 14.04
CA ARG A 59 -6.50 -0.95 12.96
C ARG A 59 -6.73 -1.76 11.69
N MET A 60 -5.79 -2.60 11.28
CA MET A 60 -5.94 -3.46 10.11
C MET A 60 -6.97 -4.57 10.35
N ALA A 61 -7.08 -5.11 11.56
CA ALA A 61 -8.15 -6.05 11.91
C ALA A 61 -9.54 -5.39 11.82
N ARG A 62 -9.65 -4.11 12.23
CA ARG A 62 -10.92 -3.37 12.20
C ARG A 62 -11.30 -2.84 10.82
N TYR A 63 -10.33 -2.36 10.04
CA TYR A 63 -10.57 -1.62 8.80
C TYR A 63 -10.00 -2.28 7.54
N GLY A 64 -9.24 -3.38 7.66
CA GLY A 64 -8.53 -4.03 6.55
C GLY A 64 -9.45 -4.52 5.43
N ALA A 65 -10.71 -4.85 5.72
CA ALA A 65 -11.70 -5.17 4.69
C ALA A 65 -11.94 -4.02 3.70
N SER A 66 -11.77 -2.78 4.15
CA SER A 66 -11.88 -1.57 3.32
C SER A 66 -10.58 -1.16 2.61
N VAL A 67 -9.49 -1.92 2.82
CA VAL A 67 -8.19 -1.69 2.20
C VAL A 67 -8.06 -2.58 0.97
N ASP A 68 -7.81 -1.97 -0.17
CA ASP A 68 -7.74 -2.64 -1.47
C ASP A 68 -6.34 -3.18 -1.77
N ALA A 69 -5.31 -2.53 -1.23
CA ALA A 69 -3.93 -2.98 -1.36
C ALA A 69 -3.07 -2.54 -0.17
N VAL A 70 -2.10 -3.36 0.17
CA VAL A 70 -1.03 -3.03 1.10
C VAL A 70 0.30 -3.29 0.40
N VAL A 71 1.12 -2.24 0.30
CA VAL A 71 2.43 -2.27 -0.36
C VAL A 71 3.49 -2.02 0.70
N VAL A 72 4.45 -2.92 0.82
CA VAL A 72 5.50 -2.83 1.82
C VAL A 72 6.88 -2.84 1.16
N SER A 73 7.78 -1.98 1.62
CA SER A 73 9.21 -2.13 1.32
C SER A 73 9.78 -3.20 2.24
N CYS A 74 10.56 -4.13 1.68
CA CYS A 74 11.17 -5.25 2.41
C CYS A 74 12.04 -4.73 3.56
N ALA A 75 11.47 -4.76 4.76
CA ALA A 75 12.16 -4.59 6.03
C ALA A 75 11.85 -5.84 6.87
N ASP A 76 12.82 -6.36 7.60
CA ASP A 76 12.80 -7.65 8.30
C ASP A 76 11.59 -7.90 9.24
N ASP A 77 10.83 -6.86 9.59
CA ASP A 77 9.64 -6.93 10.45
C ASP A 77 8.33 -7.11 9.65
N PHE A 78 8.24 -8.24 8.96
CA PHE A 78 7.23 -8.50 7.92
C PHE A 78 5.94 -9.19 8.40
N SER A 79 5.98 -9.81 9.59
CA SER A 79 4.88 -10.66 10.06
C SER A 79 3.59 -9.87 10.35
N ALA A 80 3.67 -8.56 10.61
CA ALA A 80 2.48 -7.83 11.02
C ALA A 80 1.53 -7.48 9.89
N VAL A 81 2.09 -7.08 8.76
CA VAL A 81 1.33 -6.54 7.64
C VAL A 81 0.76 -7.67 6.77
N HIS A 82 1.48 -8.78 6.66
CA HIS A 82 1.06 -9.95 5.89
C HIS A 82 -0.21 -10.61 6.47
N TYR A 83 -0.27 -10.79 7.80
CA TYR A 83 -1.39 -11.49 8.46
C TYR A 83 -2.72 -10.74 8.40
N CYS A 84 -2.72 -9.42 8.26
CA CYS A 84 -3.96 -8.63 8.22
C CYS A 84 -4.43 -8.27 6.81
N SER A 85 -3.66 -8.65 5.79
CA SER A 85 -4.04 -8.42 4.40
C SER A 85 -4.93 -9.55 3.90
N GLN A 86 -5.97 -9.22 3.11
CA GLN A 86 -6.72 -10.27 2.42
C GLN A 86 -5.85 -10.91 1.33
N PRO A 87 -6.03 -12.21 1.02
CA PRO A 87 -5.31 -12.87 -0.05
C PRO A 87 -5.37 -12.06 -1.35
N GLY A 88 -4.21 -11.88 -1.98
CA GLY A 88 -4.10 -11.13 -3.23
C GLY A 88 -4.26 -9.61 -3.07
N ARG A 89 -4.16 -9.02 -1.87
CA ARG A 89 -4.07 -7.56 -1.65
C ARG A 89 -2.71 -7.08 -1.14
N PHE A 90 -1.82 -8.00 -0.81
CA PHE A 90 -0.50 -7.70 -0.29
C PHE A 90 0.56 -7.71 -1.39
N PHE A 91 1.46 -6.73 -1.36
CA PHE A 91 2.58 -6.62 -2.27
C PHE A 91 3.84 -6.24 -1.50
N SER A 92 4.94 -6.91 -1.84
CA SER A 92 6.28 -6.56 -1.39
C SER A 92 7.05 -5.92 -2.53
N VAL A 93 7.74 -4.82 -2.24
CA VAL A 93 8.74 -4.23 -3.13
C VAL A 93 10.11 -4.29 -2.45
N SER A 94 11.18 -4.42 -3.24
CA SER A 94 12.54 -4.43 -2.68
C SER A 94 12.89 -3.06 -2.14
N GLY A 95 13.28 -2.98 -0.87
CA GLY A 95 13.78 -1.74 -0.26
C GLY A 95 15.20 -1.37 -0.71
N GLU A 96 15.92 -2.33 -1.30
CA GLU A 96 17.27 -2.15 -1.83
C GLU A 96 17.27 -1.84 -3.34
N ALA A 97 16.10 -1.88 -3.97
CA ALA A 97 15.96 -1.44 -5.36
C ALA A 97 16.31 0.04 -5.48
N GLY A 98 17.01 0.41 -6.56
CA GLY A 98 17.21 1.81 -6.90
C GLY A 98 15.88 2.53 -7.10
N GLU A 99 15.90 3.87 -6.96
CA GLU A 99 14.71 4.74 -7.04
C GLU A 99 13.82 4.43 -8.24
N GLU A 100 14.41 4.28 -9.44
CA GLU A 100 13.70 3.99 -10.68
C GLU A 100 12.96 2.63 -10.65
N ALA A 101 13.59 1.60 -10.10
CA ALA A 101 12.99 0.27 -9.99
C ALA A 101 11.85 0.26 -8.96
N LEU A 102 12.00 1.01 -7.86
CA LEU A 102 10.93 1.19 -6.88
C LEU A 102 9.73 1.94 -7.50
N GLU A 103 9.97 3.06 -8.18
CA GLU A 103 8.93 3.85 -8.85
C GLU A 103 8.15 2.98 -9.86
N TYR A 104 8.87 2.20 -10.66
CA TYR A 104 8.27 1.30 -11.65
C TYR A 104 7.35 0.24 -11.01
N GLU A 105 7.82 -0.44 -9.95
CA GLU A 105 7.01 -1.44 -9.25
C GLU A 105 5.79 -0.82 -8.57
N LEU A 106 5.95 0.33 -7.89
CA LEU A 106 4.82 1.02 -7.25
C LEU A 106 3.79 1.48 -8.29
N THR A 107 4.25 2.00 -9.44
CA THR A 107 3.41 2.39 -10.57
C THR A 107 2.62 1.19 -11.08
N ARG A 108 3.28 0.06 -11.35
CA ARG A 108 2.63 -1.17 -11.82
C ARG A 108 1.53 -1.63 -10.85
N ILE A 109 1.81 -1.62 -9.54
CA ILE A 109 0.84 -2.03 -8.51
C ILE A 109 -0.38 -1.11 -8.53
N VAL A 110 -0.17 0.22 -8.55
CA VAL A 110 -1.27 1.19 -8.55
C VAL A 110 -2.10 1.09 -9.84
N GLU A 111 -1.46 1.01 -11.01
CA GLU A 111 -2.16 0.89 -12.29
C GLU A 111 -2.94 -0.42 -12.40
N THR A 112 -2.39 -1.53 -11.90
CA THR A 112 -3.11 -2.81 -11.82
C THR A 112 -4.37 -2.68 -10.96
N ARG A 113 -4.28 -1.99 -9.81
CA ARG A 113 -5.44 -1.75 -8.93
C ARG A 113 -6.49 -0.83 -9.53
N LEU A 114 -6.06 0.09 -10.39
CA LEU A 114 -6.96 0.98 -11.12
C LEU A 114 -7.56 0.31 -12.37
N GLY A 115 -7.13 -0.92 -12.71
CA GLY A 115 -7.52 -1.58 -13.96
C GLY A 115 -6.98 -0.90 -15.21
N LEU A 116 -5.87 -0.15 -15.08
CA LEU A 116 -5.20 0.54 -16.17
C LEU A 116 -4.20 -0.36 -16.90
N VAL A 117 -3.73 -1.41 -16.24
CA VAL A 117 -2.98 -2.49 -16.87
C VAL A 117 -3.97 -3.62 -17.14
N CYS A 118 -4.25 -3.89 -18.42
CA CYS A 118 -4.87 -5.17 -18.77
C CYS A 118 -3.88 -6.26 -18.39
N ALA A 119 -4.30 -7.23 -17.57
CA ALA A 119 -3.60 -8.49 -17.52
C ALA A 119 -3.63 -9.07 -18.93
N HIS A 120 -2.57 -8.88 -19.70
CA HIS A 120 -2.25 -9.85 -20.73
C HIS A 120 -1.85 -11.10 -19.96
N GLU A 121 -2.84 -11.85 -19.50
CA GLU A 121 -2.64 -13.20 -19.02
C GLU A 121 -1.91 -13.91 -20.15
N GLY A 122 -0.67 -14.31 -19.86
CA GLY A 122 0.04 -15.28 -20.67
C GLY A 122 -0.77 -16.56 -20.64
N VAL A 123 -1.66 -16.71 -21.62
CA VAL A 123 -2.02 -18.02 -22.15
C VAL A 123 -0.90 -18.34 -23.12
N GLU A 124 0.15 -18.98 -22.62
CA GLU A 124 1.01 -19.75 -23.53
C GLU A 124 0.18 -20.95 -24.03
N PRO A 125 0.24 -21.26 -25.36
CA PRO A 125 -0.58 -22.29 -25.99
C PRO A 125 -0.25 -23.72 -25.53
#